data_AF-A0A7I7YGE4-F1
#
_entry.id   AF-A0A7I7YGE4-F1
#
_cell.length_a   1.000
_cell.length_b   1.000
_cell.length_c   1.000
_cell.angle_alpha   90.00
_cell.angle_beta   90.00
_cell.angle_gamma   90.00
#
_symmetry.space_group_name_H-M   'P 1'
#
loop_
_entity.id
_entity.type
_entity.pdbx_description
1 polymer ?
#
loop_
_entity_poly.entity_id
_entity_poly.type
_entity_poly.pdbx_seq_one_letter_code
_entity_poly.pdbx_strand_id
1 'polypeptide(L)'
;MSYVIVAPEMLTAAAGDLDTIGSDLSVARTAAAVPTINLVPAGGDEVSAGIAHLFSRYAEDFHGLAGTAAASHEQFAQHLKTGAGWYSGIEKLHTALLRISLHFHDRYLEPWVNSLPAPLRRLLQRIDDAITTTFAILVGLPVIIGFIAFLLLFAFLGSIGE
;
A
#
# COMPACT_ATOMS: atom_id res chain seq x y z
N MET A 1 20.58 -5.23 1.11
CA MET A 1 19.46 -4.32 1.42
C MET A 1 18.33 -4.64 0.45
N SER A 2 17.12 -4.98 0.90
CA SER A 2 15.97 -5.14 0.00
C SER A 2 15.46 -3.77 -0.42
N TYR A 3 15.25 -3.59 -1.72
CA TYR A 3 14.62 -2.39 -2.27
C TYR A 3 13.10 -2.51 -2.05
N VAL A 4 12.47 -1.51 -1.45
CA VAL A 4 11.01 -1.48 -1.23
C VAL A 4 10.41 -0.49 -2.19
N ILE A 5 9.55 -0.98 -3.09
CA ILE A 5 8.74 -0.17 -4.01
C ILE A 5 7.32 -0.22 -3.50
N VAL A 6 6.65 0.94 -3.45
CA VAL A 6 5.26 1.06 -3.03
C VAL A 6 4.46 1.70 -4.16
N ALA A 7 3.29 1.14 -4.46
CA ALA A 7 2.31 1.73 -5.38
C ALA A 7 1.13 2.28 -4.57
N PRO A 8 1.05 3.59 -4.29
CA PRO A 8 0.05 4.18 -3.40
C PRO A 8 -1.40 3.92 -3.84
N GLU A 9 -1.65 3.88 -5.16
CA GLU A 9 -2.97 3.63 -5.74
C GLU A 9 -3.43 2.21 -5.44
N MET A 10 -2.52 1.22 -5.54
CA MET A 10 -2.81 -0.18 -5.22
C MET A 10 -3.09 -0.38 -3.73
N LEU A 11 -2.33 0.30 -2.85
CA LEU A 11 -2.60 0.27 -1.41
C LEU A 11 -3.95 0.91 -1.06
N THR A 12 -4.33 1.98 -1.76
CA THR A 12 -5.62 2.64 -1.56
C THR A 12 -6.77 1.75 -2.02
N ALA A 13 -6.62 1.06 -3.16
CA ALA A 13 -7.59 0.09 -3.64
C ALA A 13 -7.74 -1.08 -2.65
N ALA A 14 -6.62 -1.67 -2.21
CA ALA A 14 -6.62 -2.75 -1.23
C ALA A 14 -7.29 -2.35 0.10
N ALA A 15 -7.09 -1.10 0.56
CA ALA A 15 -7.80 -0.60 1.73
C ALA A 15 -9.33 -0.55 1.51
N GLY A 16 -9.78 -0.18 0.31
CA GLY A 16 -11.20 -0.21 -0.05
C GLY A 16 -11.78 -1.63 -0.13
N ASP A 17 -11.01 -2.59 -0.65
CA ASP A 17 -11.41 -4.00 -0.65
C ASP A 17 -11.55 -4.53 0.78
N LEU A 18 -10.62 -4.17 1.68
CA LEU A 18 -10.69 -4.53 3.09
C LEU A 18 -11.92 -3.90 3.77
N ASP A 19 -12.25 -2.65 3.49
CA ASP A 19 -13.47 -2.01 4.01
C ASP A 19 -14.73 -2.79 3.58
N THR A 20 -14.78 -3.23 2.33
CA THR A 20 -15.89 -4.04 1.79
C THR A 20 -15.99 -5.39 2.48
N ILE A 21 -14.88 -6.12 2.60
CA ILE A 21 -14.81 -7.41 3.31
C ILE A 21 -15.24 -7.26 4.77
N GLY A 22 -14.78 -6.20 5.45
CA GLY A 22 -15.13 -5.91 6.84
C GLY A 22 -16.63 -5.65 7.00
N SER A 23 -17.24 -4.93 6.06
CA SER A 23 -18.69 -4.68 6.03
C SER A 23 -19.49 -5.98 5.85
N ASP A 24 -19.15 -6.78 4.84
CA ASP A 24 -19.82 -8.05 4.55
C ASP A 24 -19.71 -9.02 5.73
N LEU A 25 -18.54 -9.10 6.36
CA LEU A 25 -18.32 -9.93 7.55
C LEU A 25 -19.15 -9.45 8.74
N SER A 26 -19.30 -8.14 8.92
CA SER A 26 -20.12 -7.57 9.99
C SER A 26 -21.60 -7.91 9.80
N VAL A 27 -22.10 -7.83 8.57
CA VAL A 27 -23.47 -8.24 8.21
C VAL A 27 -23.67 -9.73 8.47
N ALA A 28 -22.77 -10.57 7.97
CA ALA A 28 -22.84 -12.02 8.17
C ALA A 28 -22.79 -12.40 9.66
N ARG A 29 -21.91 -11.76 10.45
CA ARG A 29 -21.82 -11.97 11.90
C ARG A 29 -23.12 -11.62 12.60
N THR A 30 -23.69 -10.45 12.28
CA THR A 30 -24.93 -9.98 12.90
C THR A 30 -26.11 -10.90 12.56
N ALA A 31 -26.19 -11.36 11.30
CA ALA A 31 -27.19 -12.34 10.87
C ALA A 31 -27.04 -13.70 11.57
N ALA A 32 -25.80 -14.15 11.80
CA ALA A 32 -25.52 -15.41 12.48
C ALA A 32 -25.68 -15.32 14.02
N ALA A 33 -25.56 -14.14 14.62
CA ALA A 33 -25.54 -13.96 16.08
C ALA A 33 -26.80 -14.49 16.76
N VAL A 34 -27.98 -14.05 16.32
CA VAL A 34 -29.26 -14.43 16.95
C VAL A 34 -29.50 -15.95 16.93
N PRO A 35 -29.41 -16.66 15.78
CA PRO A 35 -29.68 -18.10 15.74
C PRO A 35 -28.61 -18.96 16.42
N THR A 36 -27.37 -18.46 16.57
CA THR A 36 -26.29 -19.22 17.23
C THR A 36 -26.27 -19.02 18.75
N ILE A 37 -26.63 -17.82 19.23
CA ILE A 37 -26.75 -17.52 20.67
C ILE A 37 -28.03 -18.14 21.24
N ASN A 38 -29.15 -18.13 20.49
CA ASN A 38 -30.43 -18.66 20.95
C ASN A 38 -30.70 -20.07 20.43
N LEU A 39 -29.73 -20.97 20.56
CA LEU A 39 -29.86 -22.34 20.06
C LEU A 39 -30.93 -23.10 20.86
N VAL A 40 -31.88 -23.71 20.14
CA VAL A 40 -32.96 -24.49 20.73
C VAL A 40 -32.50 -25.95 20.95
N PRO A 41 -32.81 -26.58 22.10
CA PRO A 41 -32.51 -28.00 22.33
C PRO A 41 -33.08 -28.89 21.23
N ALA A 42 -32.28 -29.86 20.76
CA ALA A 42 -32.70 -30.81 19.73
C ALA A 42 -33.79 -31.79 20.21
N GLY A 43 -33.87 -32.01 21.52
CA GLY A 43 -34.86 -32.84 22.20
C GLY A 43 -35.28 -32.23 23.54
N GLY A 44 -36.32 -32.81 24.16
CA GLY A 44 -36.85 -32.36 25.45
C GLY A 44 -36.08 -32.86 26.68
N ASP A 45 -34.95 -33.54 26.48
CA ASP A 45 -34.12 -34.11 27.53
C ASP A 45 -33.05 -33.13 28.03
N GLU A 46 -32.52 -33.39 29.23
CA GLU A 46 -31.52 -32.54 29.88
C GLU A 46 -30.18 -32.51 29.14
N VAL A 47 -29.82 -33.58 28.41
CA VAL A 47 -28.57 -33.62 27.65
C VAL A 47 -28.66 -32.68 26.45
N SER A 48 -29.78 -32.73 25.71
CA SER A 48 -30.07 -31.77 24.62
C SER A 48 -30.08 -30.33 25.11
N ALA A 49 -30.68 -30.07 26.28
CA ALA A 49 -30.69 -28.74 26.89
C ALA A 49 -29.28 -28.27 27.28
N GLY A 50 -28.48 -29.14 27.90
CA GLY A 50 -27.10 -28.85 28.27
C GLY A 50 -26.20 -28.57 27.06
N ILE A 51 -26.35 -29.34 25.98
CA ILE A 51 -25.63 -29.13 24.72
C ILE A 51 -26.01 -27.79 24.09
N ALA A 52 -27.30 -27.47 24.00
CA ALA A 52 -27.76 -26.19 23.47
C ALA A 52 -27.17 -25.01 24.25
N HIS A 53 -27.22 -25.06 25.58
CA HIS A 53 -26.65 -24.03 26.44
C HIS A 53 -25.11 -23.90 26.29
N LEU A 54 -24.38 -25.00 26.12
CA LEU A 54 -22.94 -24.97 25.86
C LEU A 54 -22.62 -24.21 24.56
N PHE A 55 -23.31 -24.55 23.46
CA PHE A 55 -23.09 -23.89 22.18
C PHE A 55 -23.53 -22.43 22.18
N SER A 56 -24.63 -22.10 22.86
CA SER A 56 -25.07 -20.72 23.06
C SER A 56 -24.01 -19.87 23.74
N ARG A 57 -23.40 -20.36 24.83
CA ARG A 57 -22.30 -19.66 25.51
C ARG A 57 -21.06 -19.52 24.62
N TYR A 58 -20.69 -20.58 23.90
CA TYR A 58 -19.59 -20.50 22.96
C TYR A 58 -19.85 -19.47 21.85
N ALA A 59 -21.09 -19.36 21.37
CA ALA A 59 -21.48 -18.35 20.40
C ALA A 59 -21.37 -16.94 20.96
N GLU A 60 -21.78 -16.69 22.21
CA GLU A 60 -21.61 -15.38 22.87
C GLU A 60 -20.12 -14.96 22.90
N ASP A 61 -19.24 -15.86 23.36
CA ASP A 61 -17.80 -15.62 23.39
C ASP A 61 -17.22 -15.40 21.99
N PHE A 62 -17.61 -16.23 21.02
CA PHE A 62 -17.19 -16.12 19.63
C PHE A 62 -17.59 -14.77 19.02
N HIS A 63 -18.85 -14.36 19.17
CA HIS A 63 -19.33 -13.09 18.63
C HIS A 63 -18.70 -11.89 19.32
N GLY A 64 -18.41 -11.98 20.62
CA GLY A 64 -17.62 -10.99 21.36
C GLY A 64 -16.20 -10.85 20.80
N LEU A 65 -15.49 -11.96 20.61
CA LEU A 65 -14.14 -11.96 20.02
C LEU A 65 -14.14 -11.46 18.57
N ALA A 66 -15.10 -11.90 17.77
CA ALA A 66 -15.29 -11.45 16.39
C ALA A 66 -15.59 -9.95 16.33
N GLY A 67 -16.26 -9.39 17.36
CA GLY A 67 -16.41 -7.94 17.58
C GLY A 67 -15.07 -7.22 17.63
N THR A 68 -14.19 -7.67 18.52
CA THR A 68 -12.83 -7.12 18.67
C THR A 68 -11.99 -7.27 17.40
N ALA A 69 -12.09 -8.42 16.72
CA ALA A 69 -11.40 -8.66 15.46
C ALA A 69 -11.85 -7.68 14.35
N ALA A 70 -13.15 -7.38 14.27
CA ALA A 70 -13.66 -6.40 13.30
C ALA A 70 -13.13 -4.97 13.57
N ALA A 71 -13.04 -4.56 14.83
CA ALA A 71 -12.46 -3.27 15.18
C ALA A 71 -10.96 -3.19 14.80
N SER A 72 -10.21 -4.27 15.00
CA SER A 72 -8.81 -4.36 14.56
C SER A 72 -8.68 -4.30 13.03
N HIS A 73 -9.57 -4.98 12.31
CA HIS A 73 -9.62 -4.95 10.85
C HIS A 73 -9.88 -3.54 10.30
N GLU A 74 -10.82 -2.80 10.88
CA GLU A 74 -11.10 -1.40 10.52
C GLU A 74 -9.88 -0.51 10.76
N GLN A 75 -9.22 -0.65 11.91
CA GLN A 75 -7.99 0.10 12.20
C GLN A 75 -6.87 -0.24 11.21
N PHE A 76 -6.74 -1.51 10.82
CA PHE A 76 -5.77 -1.95 9.84
C PHE A 76 -6.03 -1.31 8.47
N ALA A 77 -7.26 -1.35 7.97
CA ALA A 77 -7.65 -0.72 6.70
C ALA A 77 -7.39 0.80 6.73
N GLN A 78 -7.73 1.46 7.83
CA GLN A 78 -7.48 2.89 8.02
C GLN A 78 -5.99 3.24 8.04
N HIS A 79 -5.16 2.43 8.70
CA HIS A 79 -3.70 2.61 8.69
C HIS A 79 -3.12 2.40 7.29
N LEU A 80 -3.60 1.41 6.54
CA LEU A 80 -3.17 1.14 5.18
C LEU A 80 -3.45 2.33 4.26
N LYS A 81 -4.67 2.87 4.33
CA LYS A 81 -5.10 4.06 3.59
C LYS A 81 -4.29 5.29 3.95
N THR A 82 -4.03 5.49 5.25
CA THR A 82 -3.21 6.61 5.73
C THR A 82 -1.77 6.49 5.22
N GLY A 83 -1.18 5.29 5.28
CA GLY A 83 0.15 4.99 4.74
C GLY A 83 0.25 5.27 3.24
N ALA A 84 -0.74 4.84 2.46
CA ALA A 84 -0.83 5.14 1.03
C ALA A 84 -0.85 6.66 0.76
N GLY A 85 -1.61 7.41 1.57
CA GLY A 85 -1.65 8.87 1.52
C GLY A 85 -0.28 9.52 1.75
N TRP A 86 0.50 9.02 2.71
CA TRP A 86 1.86 9.50 2.96
C TRP A 86 2.80 9.27 1.77
N TYR A 87 2.81 8.06 1.19
CA TYR A 87 3.63 7.75 0.03
C TYR A 87 3.26 8.62 -1.18
N SER A 88 1.96 8.74 -1.50
CA SER A 88 1.49 9.61 -2.59
C SER A 88 1.84 11.08 -2.34
N GLY A 89 1.74 11.55 -1.09
CA GLY A 89 2.11 12.90 -0.70
C GLY A 89 3.60 13.20 -0.94
N ILE A 90 4.47 12.28 -0.55
CA ILE A 90 5.93 12.40 -0.75
C ILE A 90 6.26 12.39 -2.25
N GLU A 91 5.67 11.49 -3.03
CA GLU A 91 5.89 11.46 -4.49
C GLU A 91 5.46 12.76 -5.17
N LYS A 92 4.31 13.32 -4.79
CA LYS A 92 3.85 14.62 -5.29
C LYS A 92 4.81 15.75 -4.90
N LEU A 93 5.29 15.76 -3.66
CA LEU A 93 6.26 16.74 -3.17
C LEU A 93 7.58 16.65 -3.93
N HIS A 94 8.15 15.44 -4.09
CA HIS A 94 9.36 15.23 -4.86
C HIS A 94 9.19 15.65 -6.33
N THR A 95 8.07 15.30 -6.94
CA THR A 95 7.76 15.70 -8.33
C THR A 95 7.66 17.23 -8.45
N ALA A 96 7.02 17.90 -7.49
CA ALA A 96 6.93 19.36 -7.45
C ALA A 96 8.31 20.02 -7.27
N LEU A 97 9.14 19.50 -6.37
CA LEU A 97 10.51 19.97 -6.15
C LEU A 97 11.38 19.80 -7.39
N LEU A 98 11.33 18.63 -8.04
CA LEU A 98 12.03 18.38 -9.30
C LEU A 98 11.58 19.35 -10.39
N ARG A 99 10.27 19.58 -10.51
CA ARG A 99 9.73 20.56 -11.46
C ARG A 99 10.25 21.96 -11.20
N ILE A 100 10.27 22.42 -9.95
CA ILE A 100 10.83 23.72 -9.57
C ILE A 100 12.31 23.80 -9.94
N SER A 101 13.08 22.76 -9.63
CA SER A 101 14.51 22.70 -9.94
C SER A 101 14.78 22.77 -11.44
N LEU A 102 14.04 21.99 -12.25
CA LEU A 102 14.15 22.03 -13.72
C LEU A 102 13.75 23.40 -14.27
N HIS A 103 12.66 23.98 -13.76
CA HIS A 103 12.22 25.30 -14.20
C HIS A 103 13.24 26.40 -13.85
N PHE A 104 13.91 26.28 -12.70
CA PHE A 104 15.00 27.19 -12.33
C PHE A 104 16.23 27.01 -13.24
N HIS A 105 16.59 25.76 -13.54
CA HIS A 105 17.68 25.44 -14.45
C HIS A 105 17.46 26.09 -15.83
N ASP A 106 16.31 25.82 -16.46
CA ASP A 106 15.99 26.32 -17.80
C ASP A 106 15.86 27.85 -17.84
N ARG A 107 15.24 28.44 -16.81
CA ARG A 107 14.89 29.87 -16.84
C ARG A 107 16.03 30.79 -16.41
N TYR A 108 16.93 30.30 -15.55
CA TYR A 108 17.95 31.14 -14.93
C TYR A 108 19.36 30.59 -15.10
N LEU A 109 19.59 29.30 -14.84
CA LEU A 109 20.95 28.76 -14.90
C LEU A 109 21.47 28.65 -16.32
N GLU A 110 20.71 28.07 -17.23
CA GLU A 110 21.15 27.84 -18.62
C GLU A 110 21.48 29.16 -19.34
N PRO A 111 20.65 30.22 -19.27
CA PRO A 111 21.01 31.54 -19.81
C PRO A 111 22.25 32.15 -19.14
N TRP A 112 22.38 32.00 -17.82
CA TRP A 112 23.54 32.51 -17.08
C TRP A 112 24.83 31.78 -17.48
N VAL A 113 24.81 30.45 -17.60
CA VAL A 113 25.95 29.64 -18.07
C VAL A 113 26.33 30.02 -19.49
N ASN A 114 25.34 30.26 -20.35
CA ASN A 114 25.58 30.67 -21.74
C ASN A 114 26.23 32.05 -21.86
N SER A 115 26.05 32.92 -20.86
CA SER A 115 26.72 34.23 -20.78
C SER A 115 28.20 34.16 -20.37
N LEU A 116 28.68 33.00 -19.88
CA LEU A 116 30.06 32.83 -19.41
C LEU A 116 31.09 32.77 -20.56
N PRO A 117 32.34 33.21 -20.31
CA PRO A 117 33.44 33.03 -21.25
C PRO A 117 33.66 31.56 -21.65
N ALA A 118 34.05 31.34 -22.91
CA ALA A 118 34.22 30.00 -23.48
C ALA A 118 35.14 29.03 -22.70
N PRO A 119 36.23 29.47 -22.05
CA PRO A 119 37.05 28.57 -21.22
C PRO A 119 36.29 28.03 -20.00
N LEU A 120 35.54 28.90 -19.31
CA LEU A 120 34.77 28.53 -18.12
C LEU A 120 33.59 27.64 -18.47
N ARG A 121 32.88 27.95 -19.57
CA ARG A 121 31.80 27.10 -20.06
C ARG A 121 32.28 25.67 -20.38
N ARG A 122 33.45 25.54 -21.04
CA ARG A 122 34.04 24.22 -21.34
C ARG A 122 34.41 23.43 -20.09
N LEU A 123 34.89 24.10 -19.04
CA LEU A 123 35.16 23.46 -17.77
C LEU A 123 33.87 22.94 -17.11
N LEU A 124 32.82 23.78 -17.07
CA LEU A 124 31.52 23.41 -16.50
C LEU A 124 30.87 22.26 -17.25
N GLN A 125 30.94 22.25 -18.59
CA GLN A 125 30.45 21.14 -19.41
C GLN A 125 31.15 19.83 -19.08
N ARG A 126 32.48 19.84 -18.93
CA ARG A 126 33.22 18.64 -18.52
C ARG A 126 32.80 18.11 -17.15
N ILE A 127 32.47 19.01 -16.22
CA ILE A 127 32.00 18.65 -14.89
C ILE A 127 30.58 18.05 -14.98
N ASP A 128 29.69 18.69 -15.73
CA ASP A 128 28.32 18.23 -15.95
C ASP A 128 28.27 16.84 -16.62
N ASP A 129 29.06 16.65 -17.67
CA ASP A 129 29.22 15.35 -18.36
C ASP A 129 29.74 14.26 -17.41
N ALA A 130 30.72 14.59 -16.57
CA ALA A 130 31.29 13.66 -15.61
C ALA A 130 30.30 13.27 -14.51
N ILE A 131 29.53 14.22 -13.99
CA ILE A 131 28.49 13.97 -12.98
C ILE A 131 27.37 13.12 -13.58
N THR A 132 26.86 13.49 -14.76
CA THR A 132 25.75 12.80 -15.43
C THR A 132 26.11 11.36 -15.77
N THR A 133 27.31 11.13 -16.32
CA THR A 133 27.79 9.77 -16.63
C THR A 133 27.93 8.91 -15.37
N THR A 134 28.46 9.49 -14.29
CA THR A 134 28.65 8.77 -13.02
C THR A 134 27.29 8.40 -12.40
N PHE A 135 26.32 9.31 -12.41
CA PHE A 135 24.99 9.07 -11.84
C PHE A 135 24.19 8.04 -12.65
N ALA A 136 24.29 8.07 -13.97
CA ALA A 136 23.65 7.09 -14.85
C ALA A 136 24.13 5.65 -14.58
N ILE A 137 25.44 5.47 -14.32
CA ILE A 137 26.02 4.16 -13.99
C ILE A 137 25.64 3.73 -12.56
N LEU A 138 25.76 4.64 -11.59
CA LEU A 138 25.60 4.31 -10.18
C LEU A 138 24.14 4.08 -9.79
N VAL A 139 23.21 4.87 -10.34
CA VAL A 139 21.79 4.87 -9.95
C VAL A 139 20.88 4.43 -11.09
N GLY A 140 21.10 4.93 -12.30
CA GLY A 140 20.22 4.66 -13.45
C GLY A 140 20.17 3.18 -13.84
N LEU A 141 21.33 2.55 -13.99
CA LEU A 141 21.44 1.15 -14.41
C LEU A 141 20.78 0.15 -13.42
N PRO A 142 21.02 0.24 -12.09
CA PRO A 142 20.33 -0.62 -11.13
C PRO A 142 18.81 -0.42 -11.08
N VAL A 143 18.31 0.81 -11.21
CA VAL A 143 16.87 1.10 -11.18
C VAL A 143 16.15 0.47 -12.38
N ILE A 144 16.74 0.56 -13.58
CA ILE A 144 16.19 -0.08 -14.79
C ILE A 144 16.13 -1.60 -14.62
N ILE A 145 17.20 -2.22 -14.09
CA ILE A 145 17.24 -3.66 -13.83
C ILE A 145 16.16 -4.06 -12.81
N GLY A 146 16.01 -3.30 -11.73
CA GLY A 146 14.98 -3.54 -10.71
C GLY A 146 13.55 -3.42 -11.27
N PHE A 147 13.29 -2.42 -12.11
CA PHE A 147 11.99 -2.21 -12.75
C PHE A 147 11.65 -3.35 -13.72
N ILE A 148 12.61 -3.81 -14.52
CA ILE A 148 12.43 -4.98 -15.41
C ILE A 148 12.12 -6.23 -14.59
N ALA A 149 12.85 -6.47 -13.49
CA ALA A 149 12.60 -7.62 -12.62
C ALA A 149 11.20 -7.58 -11.99
N PHE A 150 10.73 -6.39 -11.58
CA PHE A 150 9.38 -6.19 -11.06
C PHE A 150 8.30 -6.47 -12.11
N LEU A 151 8.46 -5.97 -13.35
CA LEU A 151 7.52 -6.25 -14.43
C LEU A 151 7.44 -7.73 -14.77
N LEU A 152 8.58 -8.44 -14.75
CA LEU A 152 8.62 -9.89 -14.97
C LEU A 152 7.93 -10.66 -13.84
N LEU A 153 8.13 -10.25 -12.58
CA LEU A 153 7.45 -10.83 -11.43
C LEU A 153 5.94 -10.63 -11.52
N PHE A 154 5.50 -9.41 -11.87
CA PHE A 154 4.09 -9.08 -12.01
C PHE A 154 3.42 -9.87 -13.14
N ALA A 155 4.08 -9.96 -14.30
CA ALA A 155 3.61 -10.78 -15.42
C ALA A 155 3.52 -12.27 -15.04
N PHE A 156 4.49 -12.77 -14.26
CA PHE A 156 4.49 -14.14 -13.75
C PHE A 156 3.31 -14.39 -12.78
N LEU A 157 3.05 -13.48 -11.84
CA LEU A 157 1.92 -13.59 -10.92
C LEU A 157 0.56 -13.53 -11.63
N GLY A 158 0.42 -12.71 -12.67
CA GLY A 158 -0.80 -12.66 -13.48
C GLY A 158 -1.07 -13.95 -14.26
N SER A 159 -0.02 -14.70 -14.63
CA SER A 159 -0.14 -15.97 -15.37
C SER A 159 -0.58 -17.17 -14.51
N ILE A 160 -0.58 -17.05 -13.17
CA ILE A 160 -0.92 -18.15 -12.24
C ILE A 160 -2.40 -18.06 -11.80
N GLY A 161 -3.06 -16.93 -12.12
CA GLY A 161 -4.46 -16.67 -11.76
C GLY A 161 -5.50 -17.04 -12.82
N GLU A 162 -5.08 -17.61 -13.96
CA GLU A 162 -5.95 -18.22 -14.99
C GLU A 162 -5.81 -19.75 -15.00
#